data_AF-A0A3S2MX80-F1
#
_entry.id   AF-A0A3S2MX80-F1
#
_cell.length_a   1.000
_cell.length_b   1.000
_cell.length_c   1.000
_cell.angle_alpha   90.00
_cell.angle_beta   90.00
_cell.angle_gamma   90.00
#
_symmetry.space_group_name_H-M   'P 1'
#
loop_
_entity.id
_entity.type
_entity.pdbx_description
1 polymer ?
#
loop_
_entity_poly.entity_id
_entity_poly.type
_entity_poly.pdbx_seq_one_letter_code
_entity_poly.pdbx_strand_id
1 'polypeptide(L)'
;MWCLKCALVLACLLVQSSLTWMLCTPAWSTMMGLRDFFTFTNLRLRLLRPALGGTYVQRDNLLKYFYAISNIDIPARCKCNLHASQCVLRDATLQCECDHNTAGQDCERCRGGFTSNSWRPGSYLPLPWGSANICTYLQT
;
A
#
# COMPACT_ATOMS: atom_id res chain seq x y z
N MET A 1 14.47 6.92 15.79
CA MET A 1 13.95 5.57 16.14
C MET A 1 12.44 5.63 16.06
N TRP A 2 11.74 4.56 15.70
CA TRP A 2 10.31 4.49 15.30
C TRP A 2 10.05 4.78 13.82
N CYS A 3 10.03 3.72 12.99
CA CYS A 3 9.08 3.56 11.87
C CYS A 3 9.16 2.19 11.16
N LEU A 4 10.18 1.36 11.41
CA LEU A 4 10.25 0.03 10.76
C LEU A 4 9.44 -1.08 11.45
N LYS A 5 9.19 -0.98 12.77
CA LYS A 5 8.50 -2.05 13.51
C LYS A 5 6.99 -2.16 13.22
N CYS A 6 6.31 -1.08 12.81
CA CYS A 6 4.87 -1.13 12.59
C CYS A 6 4.47 -1.68 11.20
N ALA A 7 5.30 -1.51 10.17
CA ALA A 7 5.01 -2.05 8.83
C ALA A 7 5.14 -3.58 8.76
N LEU A 8 6.02 -4.18 9.58
CA LEU A 8 6.23 -5.64 9.60
C LEU A 8 5.15 -6.40 10.37
N VAL A 9 4.60 -5.82 11.44
CA VAL A 9 3.68 -6.51 12.36
C VAL A 9 2.29 -6.69 11.74
N LEU A 10 1.83 -5.75 10.91
CA LEU A 10 0.47 -5.78 10.38
C LEU A 10 0.26 -6.76 9.22
N ALA A 11 1.27 -7.00 8.39
CA ALA A 11 1.19 -8.00 7.31
C ALA A 11 1.24 -9.45 7.85
N CYS A 12 1.80 -9.65 9.04
CA CYS A 12 1.97 -10.97 9.66
C CYS A 12 0.69 -11.51 10.32
N LEU A 13 -0.18 -10.64 10.85
CA LEU A 13 -1.35 -11.04 11.64
C LEU A 13 -2.50 -11.63 10.81
N LEU A 14 -2.58 -11.33 9.50
CA LEU A 14 -3.64 -11.84 8.64
C LEU A 14 -3.38 -13.26 8.09
N VAL A 15 -2.16 -13.80 8.27
CA VAL A 15 -1.75 -15.13 7.74
C VAL A 15 -1.44 -16.10 8.88
N GLN A 16 -2.18 -16.02 9.99
CA GLN A 16 -1.96 -16.90 11.16
C GLN A 16 -2.89 -18.12 11.21
N SER A 17 -3.81 -18.28 10.27
CA SER A 17 -4.86 -19.32 10.37
C SER A 17 -4.62 -20.61 9.57
N SER A 18 -3.63 -20.70 8.68
CA SER A 18 -3.32 -21.98 8.01
C SER A 18 -1.91 -22.01 7.43
N LEU A 19 -1.17 -23.05 7.77
CA LEU A 19 0.19 -23.41 7.33
C LEU A 19 0.63 -22.82 5.96
N THR A 20 1.37 -21.72 5.96
CA THR A 20 2.33 -21.37 4.91
C THR A 20 3.30 -20.30 5.43
N TRP A 21 4.44 -20.72 5.97
CA TRP A 21 5.49 -19.83 6.50
C TRP A 21 6.31 -19.09 5.41
N MET A 22 5.73 -18.88 4.23
CA MET A 22 6.52 -18.60 3.01
C MET A 22 6.24 -17.25 2.33
N LEU A 23 5.73 -16.24 3.04
CA LEU A 23 5.47 -14.92 2.45
C LEU A 23 6.01 -13.70 3.20
N CYS A 24 6.66 -13.88 4.37
CA CYS A 24 7.27 -12.78 5.13
C CYS A 24 8.80 -12.87 5.21
N THR A 25 9.46 -13.37 4.16
CA THR A 25 10.90 -13.18 3.99
C THR A 25 11.16 -11.80 3.37
N PRO A 26 12.35 -11.18 3.58
CA PRO A 26 12.72 -9.92 2.92
C PRO A 26 12.65 -9.97 1.38
N ALA A 27 12.49 -11.15 0.80
CA ALA A 27 12.19 -11.39 -0.61
C ALA A 27 10.82 -10.84 -1.09
N TRP A 28 9.90 -10.46 -0.19
CA TRP A 28 8.64 -9.79 -0.55
C TRP A 28 8.87 -8.52 -1.37
N SER A 29 10.00 -7.86 -1.13
CA SER A 29 10.39 -6.62 -1.77
C SER A 29 10.94 -6.80 -3.19
N THR A 30 11.41 -8.02 -3.49
CA THR A 30 12.13 -8.42 -4.70
C THR A 30 11.25 -9.25 -5.65
N MET A 31 10.14 -9.81 -5.17
CA MET A 31 9.17 -10.49 -6.03
C MET A 31 8.41 -9.47 -6.90
N MET A 32 8.66 -9.54 -8.21
CA MET A 32 7.97 -8.72 -9.20
C MET A 32 6.45 -8.93 -9.12
N GLY A 33 5.68 -7.84 -9.16
CA GLY A 33 4.22 -7.86 -9.19
C GLY A 33 3.50 -7.88 -7.83
N LEU A 34 4.14 -8.33 -6.73
CA LEU A 34 3.48 -8.32 -5.40
C LEU A 34 3.27 -6.89 -4.88
N ARG A 35 4.21 -5.97 -5.15
CA ARG A 35 4.07 -4.56 -4.77
C ARG A 35 2.89 -3.89 -5.47
N ASP A 36 2.69 -4.19 -6.75
CA ASP A 36 1.60 -3.61 -7.54
C ASP A 36 0.26 -4.24 -7.17
N PHE A 37 0.23 -5.52 -6.82
CA PHE A 37 -0.98 -6.20 -6.36
C PHE A 37 -1.58 -5.58 -5.09
N PHE A 38 -0.74 -5.20 -4.12
CA PHE A 38 -1.19 -4.53 -2.89
C PHE A 38 -1.32 -3.01 -3.01
N THR A 39 -1.02 -2.44 -4.18
CA THR A 39 -1.23 -1.01 -4.45
C THR A 39 -2.63 -0.79 -4.98
N PHE A 40 -3.44 0.02 -4.31
CA PHE A 40 -4.76 0.41 -4.76
C PHE A 40 -5.01 1.90 -4.52
N THR A 41 -5.80 2.52 -5.41
CA THR A 41 -6.26 3.91 -5.24
C THR A 41 -7.73 3.97 -4.83
N ASN A 42 -8.53 3.01 -5.29
CA ASN A 42 -9.96 2.95 -5.06
C ASN A 42 -10.36 1.51 -4.72
N LEU A 43 -11.18 1.35 -3.69
CA LEU A 43 -11.78 0.07 -3.31
C LEU A 43 -13.28 0.14 -3.55
N ARG A 44 -13.81 -0.89 -4.22
CA ARG A 44 -15.23 -0.98 -4.54
C ARG A 44 -15.80 -2.30 -4.02
N LEU A 45 -16.72 -2.19 -3.06
CA LEU A 45 -17.50 -3.33 -2.59
C LEU A 45 -18.71 -3.54 -3.52
N ARG A 46 -18.75 -4.69 -4.20
CA ARG A 46 -19.88 -5.08 -5.05
C ARG A 46 -20.67 -6.20 -4.36
N LEU A 47 -21.71 -5.80 -3.63
CA LEU A 47 -22.60 -6.74 -2.95
C LEU A 47 -23.60 -7.32 -3.96
N LEU A 48 -23.55 -8.63 -4.18
CA LEU A 48 -24.37 -9.30 -5.22
C LEU A 48 -25.62 -9.96 -4.65
N ARG A 49 -25.54 -10.60 -3.48
CA ARG A 49 -26.69 -11.25 -2.80
C ARG A 49 -26.65 -11.05 -1.28
N PRO A 50 -27.77 -10.72 -0.63
CA PRO A 50 -27.84 -10.57 0.82
C PRO A 50 -27.85 -11.94 1.50
N ALA A 51 -27.61 -11.97 2.81
CA ALA A 51 -27.63 -13.20 3.59
C ALA A 51 -29.06 -13.78 3.65
N LEU A 52 -29.23 -15.02 3.19
CA LEU A 52 -30.52 -15.71 3.17
C LEU A 52 -30.76 -16.61 4.40
N GLY A 53 -29.78 -16.69 5.31
CA GLY A 53 -29.88 -17.52 6.53
C GLY A 53 -30.07 -19.02 6.26
N GLY A 54 -29.64 -19.52 5.09
CA GLY A 54 -29.73 -20.94 4.74
C GLY A 54 -31.12 -21.43 4.28
N THR A 55 -32.07 -20.54 3.99
CA THR A 55 -33.45 -20.88 3.58
C THR A 55 -33.81 -20.28 2.22
N TYR A 56 -34.92 -20.74 1.62
CA TYR A 56 -35.50 -20.12 0.43
C TYR A 56 -35.93 -18.68 0.73
N VAL A 57 -35.96 -17.84 -0.30
CA VAL A 57 -36.41 -16.44 -0.18
C VAL A 57 -37.88 -16.43 0.24
N GLN A 58 -38.14 -16.01 1.48
CA GLN A 58 -39.49 -15.75 1.96
C GLN A 58 -39.98 -14.45 1.31
N ARG A 59 -40.84 -14.58 0.30
CA ARG A 59 -41.40 -13.44 -0.45
C ARG A 59 -42.33 -12.57 0.40
N ASP A 60 -42.80 -13.14 1.50
CA ASP A 60 -43.77 -12.57 2.42
C ASP A 60 -43.12 -11.58 3.40
N ASN A 61 -41.79 -11.63 3.58
CA ASN A 61 -41.04 -10.73 4.46
C ASN A 61 -39.68 -10.34 3.86
N LEU A 62 -39.73 -9.56 2.78
CA LEU A 62 -38.54 -9.07 2.08
C LEU A 62 -37.69 -8.09 2.90
N LEU A 63 -38.26 -7.48 3.94
CA LEU A 63 -37.59 -6.52 4.83
C LEU A 63 -36.45 -7.16 5.65
N LYS A 64 -36.39 -8.50 5.72
CA LYS A 64 -35.32 -9.24 6.39
C LYS A 64 -34.01 -9.27 5.59
N TYR A 65 -34.07 -9.07 4.27
CA TYR A 65 -32.92 -9.20 3.38
C TYR A 65 -32.33 -7.83 3.07
N PHE A 66 -31.44 -7.36 3.95
CA PHE A 66 -30.71 -6.11 3.76
C PHE A 66 -29.22 -6.32 3.98
N TYR A 67 -28.44 -5.34 3.53
CA TYR A 67 -27.03 -5.24 3.86
C TYR A 67 -26.86 -4.25 5.00
N ALA A 68 -26.15 -4.66 6.05
CA ALA A 68 -25.72 -3.77 7.11
C ALA A 68 -24.22 -3.92 7.29
N ILE A 69 -23.49 -2.82 7.11
CA ILE A 69 -22.04 -2.75 7.30
C ILE A 69 -21.81 -1.90 8.54
N SER A 70 -21.21 -2.49 9.58
CA SER A 70 -20.93 -1.80 10.84
C SER A 70 -19.61 -1.04 10.81
N ASN A 71 -18.55 -1.61 10.23
CA ASN A 71 -17.25 -0.98 10.10
C ASN A 71 -16.48 -1.51 8.86
N ILE A 72 -15.61 -0.67 8.31
CA ILE A 72 -14.64 -1.01 7.26
C ILE A 72 -13.27 -0.46 7.70
N ASP A 73 -12.42 -1.34 8.23
CA ASP A 73 -11.05 -1.00 8.62
C ASP A 73 -10.06 -1.44 7.54
N ILE A 74 -9.31 -0.50 6.96
CA ILE A 74 -8.31 -0.79 5.91
C ILE A 74 -6.96 -0.21 6.36
N PRO A 75 -6.08 -1.01 6.96
CA PRO A 75 -4.74 -0.56 7.26
C PRO A 75 -3.92 -0.45 5.97
N ALA A 76 -3.53 0.77 5.63
CA ALA A 76 -2.76 1.06 4.42
C ALA A 76 -1.67 2.10 4.70
N ARG A 77 -0.72 2.19 3.77
CA ARG A 77 0.34 3.21 3.75
C ARG A 77 0.39 3.87 2.38
N CYS A 78 0.81 5.13 2.34
CA CYS A 78 1.03 5.85 1.09
C CYS A 78 2.12 5.19 0.25
N LYS A 79 1.94 5.18 -1.08
CA LYS A 79 2.94 4.70 -2.03
C LYS A 79 3.91 5.83 -2.36
N CYS A 80 4.99 5.94 -1.59
CA CYS A 80 6.01 6.99 -1.83
C CYS A 80 7.29 6.45 -2.47
N ASN A 81 7.25 5.26 -3.09
CA ASN A 81 8.41 4.61 -3.72
C ASN A 81 9.68 4.52 -2.83
N LEU A 82 9.52 4.43 -1.50
CA LEU A 82 10.59 4.50 -0.50
C LEU A 82 11.40 5.81 -0.48
N HIS A 83 10.83 6.91 -1.00
CA HIS A 83 11.42 8.25 -0.95
C HIS A 83 10.71 9.21 0.00
N ALA A 84 9.74 8.75 0.79
CA ALA A 84 9.17 9.55 1.87
C ALA A 84 8.84 8.67 3.07
N SER A 85 8.93 9.25 4.26
CA SER A 85 8.51 8.62 5.51
C SER A 85 7.06 8.96 5.88
N GLN A 86 6.51 10.04 5.33
CA GLN A 86 5.19 10.56 5.63
C GLN A 86 4.48 11.09 4.37
N CYS A 87 3.16 11.16 4.48
CA CYS A 87 2.29 11.75 3.48
C CYS A 87 1.31 12.70 4.16
N VAL A 88 0.99 13.79 3.48
CA VAL A 88 0.15 14.88 3.98
C VAL A 88 -0.99 15.13 3.03
N LEU A 89 -2.13 15.56 3.58
CA LEU A 89 -3.29 15.94 2.77
C LEU A 89 -3.09 17.37 2.24
N ARG A 90 -2.97 17.52 0.92
CA ARG A 90 -2.83 18.80 0.19
C ARG A 90 -3.91 18.86 -0.89
N ASP A 91 -4.70 19.92 -0.93
CA ASP A 91 -5.73 20.14 -1.95
C ASP A 91 -6.68 18.94 -2.13
N ALA A 92 -7.16 18.36 -1.02
CA ALA A 92 -7.99 17.15 -0.98
C ALA A 92 -7.34 15.87 -1.57
N THR A 93 -6.03 15.89 -1.82
CA THR A 93 -5.25 14.74 -2.29
C THR A 93 -4.16 14.37 -1.28
N LEU A 94 -3.94 13.08 -1.09
CA LEU A 94 -2.86 12.60 -0.23
C LEU A 94 -1.57 12.58 -1.06
N GLN A 95 -0.57 13.33 -0.61
CA GLN A 95 0.71 13.49 -1.32
C GLN A 95 1.87 13.15 -0.39
N CYS A 96 2.89 12.48 -0.94
CA CYS A 96 4.11 12.16 -0.20
C CYS A 96 4.98 13.40 0.04
N GLU A 97 5.58 13.51 1.22
CA GLU A 97 6.63 14.51 1.47
C GLU A 97 7.97 13.96 0.98
N CYS A 98 8.25 14.18 -0.31
CA CYS A 98 9.37 13.53 -1.00
C CYS A 98 10.75 14.04 -0.56
N ASP A 99 11.58 13.08 -0.15
CA ASP A 99 13.02 13.20 0.11
C ASP A 99 13.85 12.74 -1.10
N HIS A 100 15.16 12.57 -0.91
CA HIS A 100 16.07 11.97 -1.90
C HIS A 100 16.08 12.67 -3.27
N ASN A 101 15.82 13.98 -3.29
CA ASN A 101 15.73 14.82 -4.49
C ASN A 101 14.65 14.35 -5.49
N THR A 102 13.63 13.66 -4.98
CA THR A 102 12.46 13.25 -5.77
C THR A 102 11.33 14.28 -5.66
N ALA A 103 10.37 14.17 -6.57
CA ALA A 103 9.18 15.00 -6.68
C ALA A 103 8.06 14.18 -7.32
N GLY A 104 6.82 14.70 -7.26
CA GLY A 104 5.62 13.98 -7.71
C GLY A 104 4.72 13.60 -6.54
N GLN A 105 3.54 13.06 -6.83
CA GLN A 105 2.58 12.67 -5.78
C GLN A 105 3.09 11.47 -4.97
N ASP A 106 3.76 10.54 -5.66
CA ASP A 106 4.26 9.26 -5.16
C ASP A 106 5.81 9.23 -5.17
N CYS A 107 6.46 10.38 -5.38
CA CYS A 107 7.91 10.51 -5.56
C CYS A 107 8.45 9.75 -6.78
N GLU A 108 7.68 9.77 -7.87
CA GLU A 108 7.87 9.00 -9.10
C GLU A 108 8.86 9.62 -10.10
N ARG A 109 9.46 10.77 -9.77
CA ARG A 109 10.44 11.45 -10.63
C ARG A 109 11.45 12.24 -9.82
N CYS A 110 12.57 12.60 -10.45
CA CYS A 110 13.54 13.52 -9.86
C CYS A 110 13.04 14.98 -9.93
N ARG A 111 13.48 15.81 -8.99
CA ARG A 111 13.22 17.25 -8.96
C ARG A 111 13.96 17.97 -10.10
N GLY A 112 13.50 19.14 -10.51
CA GLY A 112 14.19 19.95 -11.53
C GLY A 112 15.65 20.25 -11.14
N GLY A 113 16.58 20.11 -12.08
CA GLY A 113 18.03 20.19 -11.84
C GLY A 113 18.72 18.85 -11.54
N PHE A 114 17.96 17.77 -11.37
CA PHE A 114 18.45 16.40 -11.22
C PHE A 114 18.10 15.57 -12.47
N THR A 115 18.94 14.59 -12.83
CA THR A 115 18.72 13.80 -14.05
C THR A 115 17.58 12.80 -13.90
N SER A 116 16.57 12.87 -14.79
CA SER A 116 15.46 11.90 -14.83
C SER A 116 15.91 10.50 -15.29
N ASN A 117 17.01 10.39 -16.05
CA ASN A 117 17.54 9.11 -16.55
C ASN A 117 18.03 8.17 -15.42
N SER A 118 18.09 8.65 -14.18
CA SER A 118 18.57 7.91 -13.02
C SER A 118 17.50 7.57 -11.98
N TRP A 119 16.24 8.01 -12.15
CA TRP A 119 15.20 7.74 -11.14
C TRP A 119 15.00 6.24 -10.95
N ARG A 120 15.03 5.80 -9.70
CA ARG A 120 14.75 4.42 -9.30
C ARG A 120 14.07 4.45 -7.95
N PRO A 121 13.05 3.60 -7.71
CA PRO A 121 12.45 3.50 -6.39
C PRO A 121 13.49 3.01 -5.38
N GLY A 122 13.33 3.38 -4.12
CA GLY A 122 14.14 2.83 -3.04
C GLY A 122 13.93 1.31 -2.91
N SER A 123 14.99 0.62 -2.46
CA SER A 123 14.97 -0.80 -2.16
C SER A 123 15.11 -1.04 -0.66
N TYR A 124 14.50 -2.12 -0.16
CA TYR A 124 14.72 -2.56 1.22
C TYR A 124 16.06 -3.28 1.41
N LEU A 125 16.83 -3.47 0.34
CA LEU A 125 18.14 -4.11 0.37
C LEU A 125 19.28 -3.09 0.17
N PRO A 126 20.43 -3.28 0.84
CA PRO A 126 20.72 -4.34 1.81
C PRO A 126 20.06 -4.08 3.17
N LEU A 127 19.64 -5.14 3.86
CA LEU A 127 19.15 -5.02 5.23
C LEU A 127 20.29 -4.56 6.16
N PRO A 128 20.01 -3.79 7.22
CA PRO A 128 18.69 -3.38 7.72
C PRO A 128 18.18 -2.03 7.19
N TRP A 129 19.01 -1.28 6.45
CA TRP A 129 18.73 0.12 6.10
C TRP A 129 18.12 0.30 4.70
N GLY A 130 18.34 -0.65 3.79
CA GLY A 130 17.95 -0.52 2.39
C GLY A 130 18.83 0.44 1.60
N SER A 131 18.39 0.76 0.39
CA SER A 131 19.02 1.75 -0.49
C SER A 131 17.97 2.74 -1.00
N ALA A 132 18.23 4.02 -0.81
CA ALA A 132 17.30 5.08 -1.18
C ALA A 132 17.29 5.41 -2.68
N ASN A 133 18.31 5.01 -3.44
CA ASN A 133 18.46 5.33 -4.86
C ASN A 133 18.21 6.82 -5.18
N ILE A 134 18.97 7.67 -4.50
CA ILE A 134 18.82 9.13 -4.53
C ILE A 134 19.08 9.69 -5.94
N CYS A 135 18.26 10.65 -6.38
CA CYS A 135 18.50 11.37 -7.62
C CYS A 135 19.76 12.25 -7.52
N THR A 136 20.67 12.12 -8.49
CA THR A 136 21.92 12.88 -8.57
C THR A 136 21.81 14.06 -9.54
N TYR A 137 22.62 15.09 -9.28
CA TYR A 137 22.67 16.30 -10.10
C TYR A 137 23.04 15.98 -11.55
N LEU A 138 22.58 16.83 -12.47
CA LEU A 138 23.15 16.93 -13.80
C LEU A 138 24.63 17.33 -13.66
N GLN A 139 25.57 16.39 -13.84
CA GLN A 139 26.93 16.74 -14.21
C GLN A 139 26.85 17.30 -15.64
N THR A 140 26.85 18.62 -15.73
CA THR A 140 27.10 19.37 -16.97
C THR A 140 28.53 19.15 -17.44
#